data_AF-A0A6V7QGT9-F1
#
_entry.id   AF-A0A6V7QGT9-F1
#
_cell.length_a   1.000
_cell.length_b   1.000
_cell.length_c   1.000
_cell.angle_alpha   90.00
_cell.angle_beta   90.00
_cell.angle_gamma   90.00
#
_symmetry.space_group_name_H-M   'P 1'
#
loop_
_entity.id
_entity.type
_entity.pdbx_description
1 polymer ?
#
loop_
_entity_poly.entity_id
_entity_poly.type
_entity_poly.pdbx_seq_one_letter_code
_entity_poly.pdbx_strand_id
1 'polypeptide(L)'
;MTKLARFLPSRNLLLRCSFNIKDAFWINSFSSHRGISSSAADYVTDGSSGRSYANYTSGASKVEKNGVVLLTFWPAIGQRKYDWQKKQIFALSPTELGSLISLGPAEHCEFLHDPSMKSSLEGQVKKSLSITPLGNDSAVVNTVEKTNERFSVPVTRAEFTVMRTAFSYVLPHLMGWDQAVRPREANTPASPLKQQVEERPNPDFEWGR
;
A
#
# COMPACT_ATOMS: atom_id res chain seq x y z
N MET A 1 -12.84 -31.39 41.92
CA MET A 1 -11.95 -30.72 42.91
C MET A 1 -10.53 -31.22 42.67
N THR A 2 -9.45 -30.48 42.53
CA THR A 2 -9.13 -29.04 42.46
C THR A 2 -7.67 -29.04 41.98
N LYS A 3 -7.38 -28.49 40.79
CA LYS A 3 -6.01 -28.35 40.29
C LYS A 3 -5.42 -27.07 40.91
N LEU A 4 -4.54 -27.22 41.91
CA LEU A 4 -3.79 -26.13 42.52
C LEU A 4 -2.63 -25.73 41.60
N ALA A 5 -2.74 -24.59 40.95
CA ALA A 5 -1.59 -23.88 40.38
C ALA A 5 -1.24 -22.72 41.33
N ARG A 6 -0.01 -22.69 41.84
CA ARG A 6 0.56 -21.55 42.55
C ARG A 6 1.73 -20.98 41.75
N PHE A 7 1.62 -19.67 41.51
CA PHE A 7 2.66 -18.64 41.45
C PHE A 7 3.80 -18.74 40.41
N LEU A 8 3.97 -17.70 39.58
CA LEU A 8 4.79 -16.52 39.91
C LEU A 8 4.58 -15.37 38.87
N PRO A 9 4.86 -14.10 39.25
CA PRO A 9 4.60 -12.92 38.44
C PRO A 9 5.75 -12.63 37.48
N SER A 10 5.44 -12.37 36.20
CA SER A 10 6.43 -11.95 35.22
C SER A 10 6.96 -10.55 35.53
N ARG A 11 8.25 -10.50 35.86
CA ARG A 11 9.05 -9.29 36.05
C ARG A 11 9.34 -8.63 34.71
N ASN A 12 9.18 -7.31 34.68
CA ASN A 12 9.74 -6.41 33.68
C ASN A 12 11.24 -6.71 33.44
N LEU A 13 11.61 -7.10 32.22
CA LEU A 13 12.99 -7.01 31.76
C LEU A 13 13.06 -5.93 30.68
N LEU A 14 13.57 -4.77 31.12
CA LEU A 14 14.19 -3.76 30.28
C LEU A 14 15.35 -4.41 29.52
N LEU A 15 15.11 -4.87 28.30
CA LEU A 15 16.19 -5.18 27.38
C LEU A 15 16.69 -3.87 26.78
N ARG A 16 17.72 -3.29 27.41
CA ARG A 16 18.55 -2.26 26.78
C ARG A 16 19.22 -2.89 25.55
N CYS A 17 18.66 -2.67 24.37
CA CYS A 17 19.37 -2.91 23.12
C CYS A 17 20.23 -1.67 22.84
N SER A 18 21.53 -1.76 23.16
CA SER A 18 22.51 -0.75 22.74
C SER A 18 22.65 -0.82 21.22
N PHE A 19 22.03 0.12 20.51
CA PHE A 19 22.31 0.34 19.09
C PHE A 19 23.62 1.12 18.96
N ASN A 20 24.59 0.53 18.26
CA ASN A 20 25.84 1.20 17.90
C ASN A 20 25.55 2.15 16.72
N ILE A 21 25.37 3.44 17.02
CA ILE A 21 25.05 4.51 16.08
C ILE A 21 26.34 4.95 15.36
N LYS A 22 26.95 4.09 14.55
CA LYS A 22 28.11 4.48 13.73
C LYS A 22 27.89 4.34 12.22
N ASP A 23 26.89 3.59 11.79
CA ASP A 23 26.64 3.37 10.36
C ASP A 23 25.29 3.93 9.87
N ALA A 24 24.57 4.69 10.71
CA ALA A 24 23.31 5.34 10.33
C ALA A 24 23.54 6.66 9.56
N PHE A 25 24.29 6.61 8.45
CA PHE A 25 24.54 7.76 7.58
C PHE A 25 23.50 7.95 6.48
N TRP A 26 22.22 7.66 6.77
CA TRP A 26 21.07 8.10 5.96
C TRP A 26 19.88 8.51 6.84
N ILE A 27 20.14 9.19 7.95
CA ILE A 27 19.10 9.93 8.66
C ILE A 27 19.22 11.38 8.21
N ASN A 28 18.27 11.82 7.39
CA ASN A 28 17.73 13.18 7.29
C ASN A 28 17.20 13.41 5.87
N SER A 29 15.96 13.00 5.63
CA SER A 29 14.96 13.73 4.84
C SER A 29 13.62 12.99 4.86
N PHE A 30 13.06 12.79 6.06
CA PHE A 30 11.60 12.78 6.16
C PHE A 30 11.18 14.20 6.55
N SER A 31 11.37 15.14 5.62
CA SER A 31 10.81 16.47 5.81
C SER A 31 9.32 16.36 5.47
N SER A 32 8.50 16.22 6.52
CA SER A 32 7.06 16.43 6.44
C SER A 32 6.82 17.92 6.21
N HIS A 33 7.02 18.37 4.97
CA HIS A 33 6.32 19.54 4.49
C HIS A 33 4.96 19.06 4.01
N ARG A 34 3.90 19.55 4.68
CA ARG A 34 2.55 19.51 4.13
C ARG A 34 2.62 19.93 2.66
N GLY A 35 2.29 19.01 1.75
CA GLY A 35 2.37 19.27 0.32
C GLY A 35 2.64 18.01 -0.46
N ILE A 36 1.59 17.23 -0.70
CA ILE A 36 1.56 16.32 -1.85
C ILE A 36 1.70 17.23 -3.08
N SER A 37 2.92 17.41 -3.56
CA SER A 37 3.22 18.13 -4.81
C SER A 37 3.60 17.10 -5.86
N SER A 38 2.59 16.68 -6.62
CA SER A 38 2.76 15.91 -7.85
C SER A 38 3.02 16.88 -8.99
N SER A 39 4.28 17.05 -9.39
CA SER A 39 4.63 17.79 -10.61
C SER A 39 5.24 16.84 -11.63
N ALA A 40 4.39 16.38 -12.56
CA ALA A 40 4.59 16.55 -14.00
C ALA A 40 3.29 16.09 -14.68
N ALA A 41 2.60 17.05 -15.31
CA ALA A 41 1.48 16.93 -16.25
C ALA A 41 1.46 15.56 -16.94
N ASP A 42 0.54 14.65 -16.62
CA ASP A 42 -0.77 14.57 -17.27
C ASP A 42 -1.83 13.81 -16.43
N TYR A 43 -1.71 13.80 -15.09
CA TYR A 43 -2.62 13.05 -14.22
C TYR A 43 -3.45 13.92 -13.25
N VAL A 44 -3.60 15.22 -13.49
CA VAL A 44 -4.41 16.09 -12.61
C VAL A 44 -5.40 16.94 -13.40
N THR A 45 -6.63 16.46 -13.47
CA THR A 45 -7.82 17.31 -13.31
C THR A 45 -8.81 16.56 -12.42
N ASP A 46 -8.42 16.34 -11.17
CA ASP A 46 -9.25 16.26 -9.96
C ASP A 46 -8.47 15.45 -8.91
N GLY A 47 -8.55 15.80 -7.63
CA GLY A 47 -7.73 15.29 -6.53
C GLY A 47 -7.91 13.80 -6.17
N SER A 48 -8.24 12.93 -7.12
CA SER A 48 -8.48 11.51 -6.92
C SER A 48 -7.19 10.71 -7.04
N SER A 49 -6.73 10.16 -5.90
CA SER A 49 -6.06 8.86 -5.85
C SER A 49 -6.69 7.97 -6.93
N GLY A 50 -5.93 7.36 -7.85
CA GLY A 50 -6.36 6.82 -9.17
C GLY A 50 -7.54 5.83 -9.25
N ARG A 51 -8.31 5.69 -8.17
CA ARG A 51 -9.67 5.16 -8.04
C ARG A 51 -10.69 6.11 -8.69
N SER A 52 -11.62 5.56 -9.48
CA SER A 52 -12.74 6.30 -10.08
C SER A 52 -14.08 5.74 -9.64
N TYR A 53 -15.11 6.59 -9.68
CA TYR A 53 -16.49 6.22 -9.34
C TYR A 53 -17.42 6.52 -10.51
N ALA A 54 -18.32 5.58 -10.80
CA ALA A 54 -19.47 5.78 -11.66
C ALA A 54 -20.67 6.20 -10.80
N ASN A 55 -21.28 7.33 -11.14
CA ASN A 55 -22.48 7.82 -10.45
C ASN A 55 -23.74 7.32 -11.17
N TYR A 56 -24.74 6.91 -10.40
CA TYR A 56 -26.05 6.53 -10.87
C TYR A 56 -27.04 7.69 -10.71
N THR A 57 -28.10 7.66 -11.52
CA THR A 57 -29.22 8.61 -11.44
C THR A 57 -29.94 8.56 -10.09
N SER A 58 -29.81 7.46 -9.34
CA SER A 58 -30.32 7.29 -7.97
C SER A 58 -29.53 8.07 -6.91
N GLY A 59 -28.44 8.74 -7.28
CA GLY A 59 -27.53 9.40 -6.34
C GLY A 59 -26.54 8.45 -5.66
N ALA A 60 -26.56 7.16 -6.02
CA ALA A 60 -25.56 6.19 -5.58
C ALA A 60 -24.30 6.25 -6.45
N SER A 61 -23.15 5.90 -5.88
CA SER A 61 -21.87 5.80 -6.60
C SER A 61 -21.30 4.40 -6.46
N LYS A 62 -20.71 3.87 -7.54
CA LYS A 62 -20.01 2.58 -7.56
C LYS A 62 -18.55 2.79 -7.94
N VAL A 63 -17.64 2.08 -7.27
CA VAL A 63 -16.23 2.05 -7.66
C VAL A 63 -16.13 1.40 -9.03
N GLU A 64 -15.65 2.16 -10.01
CA GLU A 64 -15.45 1.71 -11.39
C GLU A 64 -14.01 1.20 -11.60
N LYS A 65 -13.04 1.91 -11.02
CA LYS A 65 -11.62 1.53 -11.04
C LYS A 65 -11.05 1.61 -9.64
N ASN A 66 -10.26 0.62 -9.25
CA ASN A 66 -9.53 0.63 -7.98
C ASN A 66 -8.37 1.64 -8.01
N GLY A 67 -7.99 2.14 -6.83
CA GLY A 67 -6.77 2.91 -6.66
C GLY A 67 -5.51 2.07 -6.83
N VAL A 68 -4.38 2.73 -7.02
CA VAL A 68 -3.05 2.11 -7.10
C VAL A 68 -2.04 2.89 -6.25
N VAL A 69 -0.96 2.23 -5.85
CA VAL A 69 0.22 2.88 -5.26
C VAL A 69 1.25 3.11 -6.37
N LEU A 70 1.75 4.33 -6.53
CA LEU A 70 2.79 4.63 -7.51
C LEU A 70 4.16 4.62 -6.84
N LEU A 71 5.02 3.69 -7.25
CA LEU A 71 6.43 3.68 -6.90
C LEU A 71 7.20 4.46 -7.96
N THR A 72 7.98 5.44 -7.53
CA THR A 72 8.81 6.26 -8.42
C THR A 72 10.28 6.09 -8.08
N PHE A 73 11.07 5.75 -9.09
CA PHE A 73 12.51 5.52 -9.00
C PHE A 73 13.24 6.64 -9.72
N TRP A 74 14.29 7.16 -9.11
CA TRP A 74 15.15 8.20 -9.69
C TRP A 74 16.62 7.76 -9.65
N PRO A 75 17.39 7.94 -10.73
CA PRO A 75 18.80 7.60 -10.74
C PRO A 75 19.60 8.58 -9.91
N ALA A 76 20.61 8.09 -9.21
CA ALA A 76 21.58 8.94 -8.54
C ALA A 76 22.51 9.61 -9.57
N ILE A 77 22.70 10.93 -9.45
CA ILE A 77 23.64 11.73 -10.24
C ILE A 77 24.79 12.29 -9.39
N GLY A 78 24.81 11.93 -8.12
CA GLY A 78 25.84 12.31 -7.17
C GLY A 78 25.44 11.93 -5.76
N GLN A 79 26.31 12.23 -4.79
CA GLN A 79 26.01 11.99 -3.39
C GLN A 79 24.77 12.80 -2.97
N ARG A 80 23.69 12.10 -2.61
CA ARG A 80 22.39 12.70 -2.22
C ARG A 80 21.76 13.59 -3.31
N LYS A 81 22.05 13.32 -4.58
CA LYS A 81 21.46 14.02 -5.72
C LYS A 81 20.87 13.00 -6.69
N TYR A 82 19.66 13.28 -7.15
CA TYR A 82 18.90 12.41 -8.04
C TYR A 82 18.40 13.18 -9.26
N ASP A 83 18.38 12.54 -10.42
CA ASP A 83 17.88 13.12 -11.66
C ASP A 83 16.36 12.97 -11.75
N TRP A 84 15.63 14.06 -11.53
CA TRP A 84 14.17 14.08 -11.60
C TRP A 84 13.61 13.88 -13.01
N GLN A 85 14.40 14.14 -14.07
CA GLN A 85 13.96 14.01 -15.45
C GLN A 85 13.92 12.55 -15.91
N LYS A 86 14.82 11.72 -15.38
CA LYS A 86 14.93 10.29 -15.70
C LYS A 86 14.18 9.40 -14.72
N LYS A 87 12.99 9.82 -14.31
CA LYS A 87 12.16 9.05 -13.38
C LYS A 87 11.53 7.84 -14.05
N GLN A 88 11.49 6.72 -13.34
CA GLN A 88 10.69 5.55 -13.73
C GLN A 88 9.56 5.34 -12.75
N ILE A 89 8.38 4.96 -13.27
CA ILE A 89 7.18 4.75 -12.48
C ILE A 89 6.69 3.31 -12.67
N PHE A 90 6.37 2.67 -11.55
CA PHE A 90 5.74 1.37 -11.46
C PHE A 90 4.47 1.49 -10.58
N ALA A 91 3.32 1.05 -11.10
CA ALA A 91 2.07 1.11 -10.36
C ALA A 91 1.82 -0.23 -9.67
N LEU A 92 1.41 -0.24 -8.40
CA LEU A 92 0.98 -1.43 -7.69
C LEU A 92 -0.53 -1.39 -7.52
N SER A 93 -1.19 -2.40 -8.07
CA SER A 93 -2.61 -2.68 -7.83
C SER A 93 -2.84 -3.19 -6.40
N PRO A 94 -4.08 -3.17 -5.90
CA PRO A 94 -4.41 -3.71 -4.58
C PRO A 94 -3.97 -5.16 -4.39
N THR A 95 -4.06 -5.98 -5.44
CA THR A 95 -3.66 -7.40 -5.40
C THR A 95 -2.15 -7.56 -5.27
N GLU A 96 -1.38 -6.81 -6.06
CA GLU A 96 0.09 -6.83 -5.99
C GLU A 96 0.57 -6.29 -4.64
N LEU A 97 -0.12 -5.28 -4.11
CA LEU A 97 0.13 -4.77 -2.77
C LEU A 97 -0.13 -5.84 -1.70
N GLY A 98 -1.20 -6.62 -1.85
CA GLY A 98 -1.49 -7.78 -1.02
C GLY A 98 -0.33 -8.78 -1.00
N SER A 99 0.16 -9.16 -2.18
CA SER A 99 1.32 -10.07 -2.32
C SER A 99 2.57 -9.51 -1.63
N LEU A 100 2.85 -8.21 -1.77
CA LEU A 100 4.00 -7.55 -1.17
C LEU A 100 3.90 -7.52 0.37
N ILE A 101 2.72 -7.22 0.92
CA ILE A 101 2.49 -7.21 2.36
C ILE A 101 2.65 -8.61 2.97
N SER A 102 2.19 -9.65 2.25
CA SER A 102 2.25 -11.04 2.71
C SER A 102 3.62 -11.69 2.62
N LEU A 103 4.61 -11.03 2.00
CA LEU A 103 5.95 -11.59 1.83
C LEU A 103 6.58 -12.08 3.14
N GLY A 104 6.93 -13.36 3.18
CA GLY A 104 7.76 -13.94 4.22
C GLY A 104 9.21 -13.43 4.18
N PRO A 105 10.00 -13.64 5.25
CA PRO A 105 11.38 -13.12 5.35
C PRO A 105 12.36 -13.66 4.29
N ALA A 106 12.12 -14.85 3.76
CA ALA A 106 12.95 -15.50 2.75
C ALA A 106 12.27 -15.58 1.37
N GLU A 107 11.07 -15.01 1.26
CA GLU A 107 10.30 -15.04 0.02
C GLU A 107 10.67 -13.84 -0.85
N HIS A 108 10.38 -13.97 -2.14
CA HIS A 108 10.51 -12.91 -3.12
C HIS A 108 9.20 -12.80 -3.90
N CYS A 109 8.96 -11.64 -4.51
CA CYS A 109 7.87 -11.48 -5.47
C CYS A 109 8.35 -10.67 -6.67
N GLU A 110 7.72 -10.92 -7.81
CA GLU A 110 7.97 -10.20 -9.06
C GLU A 110 6.63 -9.79 -9.69
N PHE A 111 6.59 -8.57 -10.22
CA PHE A 111 5.44 -7.98 -10.88
C PHE A 111 5.84 -7.55 -12.29
N LEU A 112 5.04 -7.95 -13.27
CA LEU A 112 5.31 -7.71 -14.69
C LEU A 112 4.19 -6.89 -15.30
N HIS A 113 4.53 -5.69 -15.78
CA HIS A 113 3.60 -4.77 -16.42
C HIS A 113 3.97 -4.59 -17.88
N ASP A 114 2.99 -4.75 -18.76
CA ASP A 114 3.08 -4.37 -20.17
C ASP A 114 2.13 -3.18 -20.42
N PRO A 115 2.66 -1.95 -20.60
CA PRO A 115 1.83 -0.77 -20.86
C PRO A 115 0.99 -0.87 -22.14
N SER A 116 1.42 -1.71 -23.07
CA SER A 116 0.79 -1.91 -24.37
C SER A 116 -0.08 -3.18 -24.41
N MET A 117 -0.34 -3.81 -23.26
CA MET A 117 -1.18 -5.00 -23.18
C MET A 117 -2.56 -4.72 -23.80
N LYS A 118 -3.07 -5.65 -24.63
CA LYS A 118 -4.32 -5.50 -25.39
C LYS A 118 -4.26 -4.45 -26.51
N SER A 119 -3.07 -4.04 -26.93
CA SER A 119 -2.86 -3.20 -28.11
C SER A 119 -2.01 -3.94 -29.16
N SER A 120 -1.87 -3.36 -30.34
CA SER A 120 -1.00 -3.91 -31.40
C SER A 120 0.49 -3.92 -31.04
N LEU A 121 0.90 -3.22 -29.97
CA LEU A 121 2.28 -3.13 -29.50
C LEU A 121 2.55 -4.00 -28.26
N GLU A 122 1.65 -4.93 -27.95
CA GLU A 122 1.80 -5.88 -26.85
C GLU A 122 3.12 -6.67 -26.97
N GLY A 123 3.77 -6.89 -25.84
CA GLY A 123 5.04 -7.60 -25.70
C GLY A 123 6.28 -6.76 -25.99
N GLN A 124 6.15 -5.54 -26.54
CA GLN A 124 7.30 -4.71 -26.92
C GLN A 124 7.96 -3.97 -25.75
N VAL A 125 7.21 -3.70 -24.69
CA VAL A 125 7.72 -3.00 -23.50
C VAL A 125 7.24 -3.75 -22.27
N LYS A 126 8.19 -4.30 -21.51
CA LYS A 126 7.90 -4.89 -20.21
C LYS A 126 8.64 -4.14 -19.12
N LYS A 127 7.90 -3.85 -18.05
CA LYS A 127 8.43 -3.35 -16.79
C LYS A 127 8.35 -4.51 -15.80
N SER A 128 9.48 -4.84 -15.18
CA SER A 128 9.55 -5.80 -14.08
C SER A 128 9.92 -5.09 -12.79
N LEU A 129 9.16 -5.31 -11.73
CA LEU A 129 9.52 -4.94 -10.36
C LEU A 129 9.69 -6.23 -9.56
N SER A 130 10.90 -6.46 -9.04
CA SER A 130 11.18 -7.58 -8.14
C SER A 130 11.60 -7.09 -6.76
N ILE A 131 11.09 -7.76 -5.73
CA ILE A 131 11.53 -7.58 -4.35
C ILE A 131 12.17 -8.90 -3.93
N THR A 132 13.46 -8.88 -3.66
CA THR A 132 14.23 -10.07 -3.27
C THR A 132 14.89 -9.88 -1.90
N PRO A 133 14.98 -10.92 -1.09
CA PRO A 133 15.69 -10.85 0.18
C PRO A 133 17.19 -10.70 -0.07
N LEU A 134 17.82 -9.78 0.65
CA LEU A 134 19.26 -9.48 0.59
C LEU A 134 19.84 -9.53 2.00
N GLY A 135 20.22 -10.73 2.44
CA GLY A 135 20.67 -10.94 3.82
C GLY A 135 19.55 -10.64 4.83
N ASN A 136 19.76 -9.63 5.67
CA ASN A 136 18.74 -9.15 6.62
C ASN A 136 17.79 -8.09 6.02
N ASP A 137 18.09 -7.59 4.82
CA ASP A 137 17.39 -6.51 4.14
C ASP A 137 16.69 -7.02 2.86
N SER A 138 16.16 -6.12 2.04
CA SER A 138 15.53 -6.47 0.76
C SER A 138 16.06 -5.57 -0.35
N ALA A 139 16.18 -6.09 -1.56
CA ALA A 139 16.49 -5.30 -2.75
C ALA A 139 15.21 -5.14 -3.57
N VAL A 140 14.86 -3.89 -3.89
CA VAL A 140 13.79 -3.56 -4.82
C VAL A 140 14.43 -3.22 -6.16
N VAL A 141 14.18 -4.06 -7.17
CA VAL A 141 14.77 -3.93 -8.49
C VAL A 141 13.68 -3.64 -9.51
N ASN A 142 13.78 -2.51 -10.19
CA ASN A 142 12.90 -2.14 -11.29
C ASN A 142 13.68 -2.17 -12.61
N THR A 143 13.17 -2.90 -13.59
CA THR A 143 13.80 -3.12 -14.90
C THR A 143 12.83 -2.77 -16.02
N VAL A 144 13.30 -2.05 -17.04
CA VAL A 144 12.53 -1.78 -18.26
C VAL A 144 13.27 -2.39 -19.45
N GLU A 145 12.69 -3.45 -20.03
CA GLU A 145 13.39 -4.27 -21.04
C GLU A 145 13.80 -3.49 -22.29
N LYS A 146 12.91 -2.63 -22.80
CA LYS A 146 13.16 -1.89 -24.06
C LYS A 146 14.32 -0.89 -23.98
N THR A 147 14.59 -0.35 -22.79
CA THR A 147 15.66 0.64 -22.57
C THR A 147 16.89 0.04 -21.89
N ASN A 148 16.82 -1.23 -21.46
CA ASN A 148 17.83 -1.90 -20.64
C ASN A 148 18.20 -1.08 -19.38
N GLU A 149 17.27 -0.28 -18.88
CA GLU A 149 17.45 0.52 -17.69
C GLU A 149 17.06 -0.31 -16.46
N ARG A 150 17.99 -0.45 -15.52
CA ARG A 150 17.80 -1.19 -14.28
C ARG A 150 18.11 -0.31 -13.08
N PHE A 151 17.14 -0.23 -12.18
CA PHE A 151 17.25 0.44 -10.89
C PHE A 151 17.27 -0.62 -9.80
N SER A 152 18.22 -0.52 -8.87
CA SER A 152 18.29 -1.38 -7.70
C SER A 152 18.42 -0.50 -6.46
N VAL A 153 17.45 -0.60 -5.56
CA VAL A 153 17.40 0.16 -4.31
C VAL A 153 17.43 -0.84 -3.15
N PRO A 154 18.48 -0.84 -2.31
CA PRO A 154 18.45 -1.59 -1.06
C PRO A 154 17.45 -0.92 -0.11
N VAL A 155 16.63 -1.72 0.54
CA VAL A 155 15.62 -1.31 1.52
C VAL A 155 15.88 -2.09 2.79
N THR A 156 16.13 -1.38 3.87
CA THR A 156 16.39 -2.00 5.16
C THR A 156 15.14 -2.68 5.71
N ARG A 157 15.31 -3.65 6.61
CA ARG A 157 14.17 -4.28 7.30
C ARG A 157 13.23 -3.26 7.97
N ALA A 158 13.77 -2.18 8.54
CA ALA A 158 12.99 -1.15 9.20
C ALA A 158 12.13 -0.36 8.19
N GLU A 159 12.73 0.08 7.08
CA GLU A 159 12.03 0.77 6.01
C GLU A 159 10.95 -0.13 5.39
N PHE A 160 11.27 -1.40 5.14
CA PHE A 160 10.30 -2.34 4.59
C PHE A 160 9.13 -2.59 5.55
N THR A 161 9.37 -2.60 6.86
CA THR A 161 8.30 -2.71 7.87
C THR A 161 7.37 -1.50 7.81
N VAL A 162 7.92 -0.29 7.71
CA VAL A 162 7.12 0.95 7.56
C VAL A 162 6.29 0.91 6.28
N MET A 163 6.88 0.47 5.17
CA MET A 163 6.17 0.29 3.90
C MET A 163 5.00 -0.67 4.06
N ARG A 164 5.20 -1.86 4.64
CA ARG A 164 4.11 -2.82 4.88
C ARG A 164 2.99 -2.22 5.71
N THR A 165 3.31 -1.52 6.80
CA THR A 165 2.31 -0.87 7.65
C THR A 165 1.49 0.17 6.88
N ALA A 166 2.17 1.04 6.11
CA ALA A 166 1.49 2.05 5.29
C ALA A 166 0.61 1.41 4.20
N PHE A 167 1.10 0.34 3.58
CA PHE A 167 0.38 -0.39 2.55
C PHE A 167 -0.84 -1.13 3.08
N SER A 168 -0.74 -1.77 4.24
CA SER A 168 -1.90 -2.38 4.91
C SER A 168 -2.96 -1.33 5.26
N TYR A 169 -2.54 -0.14 5.68
CA TYR A 169 -3.45 0.96 5.98
C TYR A 169 -4.17 1.50 4.74
N VAL A 170 -3.45 1.70 3.63
CA VAL A 170 -4.05 2.30 2.42
C VAL A 170 -4.93 1.33 1.63
N LEU A 171 -4.71 0.01 1.75
CA LEU A 171 -5.37 -1.01 0.93
C LEU A 171 -6.91 -0.92 0.92
N PRO A 172 -7.63 -0.81 2.07
CA PRO A 172 -9.09 -0.66 2.07
C PRO A 172 -9.56 0.62 1.35
N HIS A 173 -8.77 1.70 1.42
CA HIS A 173 -9.07 2.94 0.70
C HIS A 173 -8.86 2.75 -0.81
N LEU A 174 -7.86 2.00 -1.27
CA LEU A 174 -7.71 1.74 -2.71
C LEU A 174 -8.91 0.97 -3.28
N MET A 175 -9.55 0.13 -2.45
CA MET A 175 -10.70 -0.70 -2.83
C MET A 175 -12.07 -0.03 -2.64
N GLY A 176 -12.15 1.15 -2.01
CA GLY A 176 -13.45 1.80 -1.75
C GLY A 176 -14.16 1.34 -0.48
N TRP A 177 -13.57 0.42 0.29
CA TRP A 177 -14.20 -0.13 1.48
C TRP A 177 -14.32 0.91 2.59
N ASP A 178 -13.44 1.90 2.60
CA ASP A 178 -13.51 3.02 3.52
C ASP A 178 -14.80 3.82 3.41
N GLN A 179 -15.45 3.85 2.24
CA GLN A 179 -16.74 4.51 2.05
C GLN A 179 -17.92 3.61 2.45
N ALA A 180 -17.78 2.30 2.27
CA ALA A 180 -18.80 1.32 2.63
C ALA A 180 -18.94 1.13 4.15
N VAL A 181 -17.82 1.24 4.88
CA VAL A 181 -17.76 1.00 6.34
C VAL A 181 -17.96 2.29 7.14
N ARG A 182 -18.03 3.46 6.49
CA ARG A 182 -18.30 4.72 7.19
C ARG A 182 -19.69 4.67 7.86
N PRO A 183 -19.79 5.03 9.14
CA PRO A 183 -21.09 5.21 9.79
C PRO A 183 -21.90 6.22 8.98
N ARG A 184 -23.08 5.81 8.52
CA ARG A 184 -23.99 6.71 7.82
C ARG A 184 -24.58 7.65 8.87
N GLU A 185 -24.27 8.94 8.79
CA GLU A 185 -24.95 9.92 9.66
C GLU A 185 -26.45 9.83 9.37
N ALA A 186 -27.23 9.53 10.41
CA ALA A 186 -28.67 9.45 10.33
C ALA A 186 -29.22 10.86 10.11
N ASN A 187 -29.42 11.25 8.87
CA ASN A 187 -30.13 12.47 8.52
C ASN A 187 -31.64 12.28 8.75
N THR A 188 -32.07 12.22 10.02
CA THR A 188 -33.47 12.40 10.42
C THR A 188 -33.53 13.01 11.84
N PRO A 189 -34.31 14.08 12.08
CA PRO A 189 -34.48 14.64 13.41
C PRO A 189 -35.22 13.65 14.34
N ALA A 190 -34.81 13.67 15.60
CA ALA A 190 -35.13 12.72 16.66
C ALA A 190 -36.59 12.21 16.74
N SER A 191 -36.74 10.89 16.88
CA SER A 191 -37.83 10.25 17.64
C SER A 191 -37.37 8.91 18.20
N PRO A 192 -37.88 8.47 19.38
CA PRO A 192 -37.06 7.87 20.41
C PRO A 192 -36.85 6.35 20.24
N LEU A 193 -35.63 5.92 20.58
CA LEU A 193 -35.23 4.59 21.06
C LEU A 193 -36.00 3.41 20.44
N LYS A 194 -35.66 3.03 19.19
CA LYS A 194 -35.75 1.62 18.81
C LYS A 194 -34.48 0.93 19.28
N GLN A 195 -34.66 0.17 20.36
CA GLN A 195 -33.81 -0.90 20.86
C GLN A 195 -33.01 -1.54 19.72
N GLN A 196 -31.68 -1.58 19.84
CA GLN A 196 -30.82 -2.36 18.96
C GLN A 196 -31.29 -3.82 19.02
N VAL A 197 -32.16 -4.19 18.07
CA VAL A 197 -32.39 -5.58 17.74
C VAL A 197 -31.11 -6.02 17.07
N GLU A 198 -30.42 -6.97 17.70
CA GLU A 198 -29.37 -7.74 17.06
C GLU A 198 -29.97 -8.40 15.81
N GLU A 199 -29.80 -7.76 14.65
CA GLU A 199 -30.23 -8.28 13.36
C GLU A 199 -29.48 -9.58 13.12
N ARG A 200 -30.12 -10.71 13.43
CA ARG A 200 -29.64 -12.03 13.03
C ARG A 200 -29.49 -12.04 11.50
N PRO A 201 -28.46 -12.68 10.93
CA PRO A 201 -28.32 -12.81 9.48
C PRO A 201 -29.60 -13.41 8.92
N ASN A 202 -30.36 -12.64 8.14
CA ASN A 202 -31.56 -13.15 7.51
C ASN A 202 -31.13 -14.02 6.32
N PRO A 203 -31.42 -15.35 6.33
CA PRO A 203 -31.08 -16.23 5.22
C PRO A 203 -31.69 -15.78 3.88
N ASP A 204 -32.73 -14.95 3.90
CA ASP A 204 -33.35 -14.43 2.67
C ASP A 204 -32.39 -13.60 1.81
N PHE A 205 -31.34 -12.99 2.40
CA PHE A 205 -30.31 -12.27 1.65
C PHE A 205 -29.46 -13.21 0.76
N GLU A 206 -29.36 -14.49 1.10
CA GLU A 206 -28.62 -15.49 0.32
C GLU A 206 -29.46 -16.07 -0.83
N TRP A 207 -30.79 -16.16 -0.63
CA TRP A 207 -31.68 -16.91 -1.51
C TRP A 207 -32.60 -16.06 -2.39
N GLY A 208 -32.56 -14.72 -2.26
CA GLY A 208 -33.19 -13.78 -3.21
C GLY A 208 -34.66 -14.06 -3.51
N ARG A 209 -35.42 -14.50 -2.51
CA ARG A 209 -36.85 -14.80 -2.64
C ARG A 209 -37.72 -13.58 -2.38
#